data_AF-A0A3M1MCY9-F1
#
_entry.id   AF-A0A3M1MCY9-F1
#
_cell.length_a   1.000
_cell.length_b   1.000
_cell.length_c   1.000
_cell.angle_alpha   90.00
_cell.angle_beta   90.00
_cell.angle_gamma   90.00
#
_symmetry.space_group_name_H-M   'P 1'
#
loop_
_entity.id
_entity.type
_entity.pdbx_description
1 polymer ?
#
loop_
_entity_poly.entity_id
_entity_poly.type
_entity_poly.pdbx_seq_one_letter_code
_entity_poly.pdbx_strand_id
1 'polypeptide(L)'
;MIRPDSDSQATKLFWLSLLVALLLPGTLRAESGLKQFFAQNCIKCHGPEEQNGMVRLDRPVSELRADHELLETIATVLEAGEMPPEEASQPEADAVAQVVQLL
;
A
#
# COMPACT_ATOMS: atom_id res chain seq x y z
N MET A 1 -0.51 -1.06 54.93
CA MET A 1 -0.87 -1.78 53.68
C MET A 1 -1.86 -0.92 52.92
N ILE A 2 -1.39 -0.16 51.93
CA ILE A 2 -2.22 0.76 51.12
C ILE A 2 -2.86 -0.10 50.03
N ARG A 3 -4.18 -0.31 50.07
CA ARG A 3 -4.92 -0.94 48.98
C ARG A 3 -4.95 0.05 47.80
N PRO A 4 -4.41 -0.29 46.62
CA PRO A 4 -4.60 0.55 45.46
C PRO A 4 -6.08 0.57 45.08
N ASP A 5 -6.56 1.78 44.82
CA ASP A 5 -7.92 2.10 44.40
C ASP A 5 -8.25 1.42 43.05
N SER A 6 -9.33 0.64 43.03
CA SER A 6 -9.78 -0.16 41.87
C SER A 6 -10.23 0.72 40.69
N ASP A 7 -10.67 1.95 40.97
CA ASP A 7 -11.14 2.90 39.96
C ASP A 7 -9.96 3.49 39.16
N SER A 8 -8.79 3.63 39.78
CA SER A 8 -7.56 4.05 39.12
C SER A 8 -7.07 3.06 38.04
N GLN A 9 -7.30 1.77 38.22
CA GLN A 9 -6.87 0.74 37.26
C GLN A 9 -7.81 0.65 36.04
N ALA A 10 -9.12 0.75 36.27
CA ALA A 10 -10.11 0.76 35.19
C ALA A 10 -9.96 2.00 34.29
N THR A 11 -9.68 3.16 34.88
CA THR A 11 -9.48 4.41 34.14
C THR A 11 -8.20 4.36 33.29
N LYS A 12 -7.08 3.84 33.82
CA LYS A 12 -5.83 3.67 33.05
C LYS A 12 -5.98 2.70 31.88
N LEU A 13 -6.72 1.61 32.06
CA LEU A 13 -7.00 0.63 31.00
C LEU A 13 -7.94 1.21 29.93
N PHE A 14 -8.91 2.04 30.33
CA PHE A 14 -9.82 2.73 29.41
C PHE A 14 -9.10 3.80 28.57
N TRP A 15 -8.18 4.55 29.20
CA TRP A 15 -7.33 5.53 28.52
C TRP A 15 -6.27 4.89 27.61
N LEU A 16 -5.71 3.73 28.00
CA LEU A 16 -4.82 2.94 27.14
C LEU A 16 -5.55 2.35 25.92
N SER A 17 -6.82 1.94 26.08
CA SER A 17 -7.64 1.39 24.99
C SER A 17 -8.00 2.43 23.92
N LEU A 18 -8.19 3.69 24.31
CA LEU A 18 -8.49 4.79 23.38
C LEU A 18 -7.27 5.19 22.51
N LEU A 19 -6.05 5.01 23.02
CA LEU A 19 -4.81 5.31 22.28
C LEU A 19 -4.46 4.25 21.23
N VAL A 20 -4.80 2.98 21.45
CA VAL A 20 -4.51 1.88 20.50
C VAL A 20 -5.43 1.92 19.28
N ALA A 21 -6.70 2.31 19.44
CA ALA A 21 -7.66 2.39 18.34
C ALA A 21 -7.32 3.48 17.29
N LEU A 22 -6.52 4.48 17.65
CA LEU A 22 -6.17 5.60 16.78
C LEU A 22 -5.08 5.25 15.74
N LEU A 23 -4.36 4.13 15.90
CA LEU A 23 -3.16 3.80 15.11
C LEU A 23 -3.41 2.84 13.92
N LEU A 24 -4.59 2.23 13.80
CA LEU A 24 -4.88 1.24 12.74
C LEU A 24 -5.48 1.76 11.41
N PRO A 25 -6.04 2.98 11.24
CA PRO A 25 -6.74 3.31 9.99
C PRO A 25 -5.82 3.52 8.78
N GLY A 26 -4.51 3.73 8.98
CA GLY A 26 -3.58 4.09 7.91
C GLY A 26 -3.27 2.97 6.91
N THR A 27 -3.12 1.73 7.38
CA THR A 27 -2.66 0.60 6.54
C THR A 27 -3.72 0.16 5.52
N LEU A 28 -5.00 0.16 5.91
CA LEU A 28 -6.11 -0.21 5.02
C LEU A 28 -6.25 0.78 3.84
N ARG A 29 -6.05 2.08 4.11
CA ARG A 29 -6.09 3.12 3.07
C ARG A 29 -4.93 2.94 2.08
N ALA A 30 -3.72 2.69 2.59
CA ALA A 30 -2.54 2.41 1.78
C ALA A 30 -2.75 1.21 0.83
N GLU A 31 -3.24 0.08 1.34
CA GLU A 31 -3.53 -1.10 0.51
C GLU A 31 -4.56 -0.80 -0.59
N SER A 32 -5.63 -0.07 -0.25
CA SER A 32 -6.66 0.29 -1.22
C SER A 32 -6.15 1.20 -2.34
N GLY A 33 -5.28 2.17 -2.01
CA GLY A 33 -4.70 3.08 -2.99
C GLY A 33 -3.75 2.37 -3.95
N LEU A 34 -2.87 1.52 -3.42
CA LEU A 34 -1.93 0.74 -4.24
C LEU A 34 -2.68 -0.21 -5.20
N LYS A 35 -3.68 -0.94 -4.68
CA LYS A 35 -4.51 -1.83 -5.51
C LYS A 35 -5.23 -1.07 -6.62
N GLN A 36 -5.80 0.10 -6.30
CA GLN A 36 -6.49 0.93 -7.28
C GLN A 36 -5.54 1.42 -8.39
N PHE A 37 -4.34 1.87 -8.01
CA PHE A 37 -3.35 2.34 -8.97
C PHE A 37 -2.94 1.22 -9.95
N PHE A 38 -2.64 0.01 -9.45
CA PHE A 38 -2.28 -1.13 -10.31
C PHE A 38 -3.42 -1.52 -11.24
N ALA A 39 -4.66 -1.54 -10.74
CA ALA A 39 -5.82 -1.87 -11.58
C ALA A 39 -6.02 -0.89 -12.73
N GLN A 40 -5.74 0.40 -12.52
CA GLN A 40 -5.95 1.44 -13.53
C GLN A 40 -4.79 1.53 -14.53
N ASN A 41 -3.55 1.37 -14.07
CA ASN A 41 -2.37 1.74 -14.86
C ASN A 41 -1.48 0.55 -15.26
N CYS A 42 -1.58 -0.60 -14.56
CA CYS A 42 -0.59 -1.68 -14.70
C CYS A 42 -1.20 -2.98 -15.25
N ILE A 43 -2.38 -3.37 -14.77
CA ILE A 43 -2.96 -4.70 -15.03
C ILE A 43 -3.29 -4.93 -16.51
N LYS A 44 -3.53 -3.86 -17.30
CA LYS A 44 -3.79 -4.02 -18.73
C LYS A 44 -2.64 -4.75 -19.46
N CYS A 45 -1.40 -4.45 -19.09
CA CYS A 45 -0.19 -5.01 -19.72
C CYS A 45 0.51 -6.08 -18.87
N HIS A 46 0.22 -6.14 -17.56
CA HIS A 46 0.84 -7.05 -16.59
C HIS A 46 -0.19 -7.91 -15.84
N GLY A 47 -1.27 -8.28 -16.53
CA GLY A 47 -2.41 -8.99 -16.00
C GLY A 47 -2.61 -10.38 -16.62
N PRO A 48 -3.83 -10.94 -16.55
CA PRO A 48 -4.09 -12.26 -17.10
C PRO A 48 -4.10 -12.29 -18.64
N GLU A 49 -4.47 -11.19 -19.29
CA GLU A 49 -4.60 -11.10 -20.75
C GLU A 49 -3.26 -10.82 -21.44
N GLU A 50 -2.40 -10.01 -20.81
CA GLU A 50 -1.08 -9.61 -21.31
C GLU A 50 -0.07 -9.60 -20.16
N GLN A 51 1.14 -10.09 -20.41
CA GLN A 51 2.17 -10.31 -19.39
C GLN A 51 3.53 -9.78 -19.85
N ASN A 52 3.59 -8.48 -20.11
CA ASN A 52 4.81 -7.83 -20.57
C ASN A 52 5.94 -8.04 -19.57
N GLY A 53 7.12 -8.39 -20.09
CA GLY A 53 8.28 -8.73 -19.27
C GLY A 53 8.09 -9.94 -18.36
N MET A 54 7.07 -10.78 -18.58
CA MET A 54 6.70 -11.91 -17.70
C MET A 54 6.34 -11.48 -16.26
N VAL A 55 5.98 -10.21 -16.06
CA VAL A 55 5.61 -9.66 -14.76
C VAL A 55 4.09 -9.71 -14.57
N ARG A 56 3.65 -10.17 -13.40
CA ARG A 56 2.23 -10.27 -12.99
C ARG A 56 1.92 -9.35 -11.81
N LEU A 57 1.08 -8.35 -12.04
CA LEU A 57 0.68 -7.33 -11.06
C LEU A 57 -0.81 -7.41 -10.66
N ASP A 58 -1.54 -8.39 -11.20
CA ASP A 58 -2.93 -8.72 -10.80
C ASP A 58 -3.01 -9.66 -9.58
N ARG A 59 -1.88 -9.92 -8.94
CA ARG A 59 -1.76 -10.74 -7.72
C ARG A 59 -2.24 -9.96 -6.48
N PRO A 60 -2.57 -10.62 -5.37
CA PRO A 60 -2.87 -9.93 -4.11
C PRO A 60 -1.71 -9.01 -3.69
N VAL A 61 -2.02 -7.79 -3.21
CA VAL A 61 -1.02 -6.82 -2.76
C VAL A 61 -0.10 -7.40 -1.68
N SER A 62 -0.62 -8.24 -0.79
CA SER A 62 0.17 -8.94 0.23
C SER A 62 1.25 -9.85 -0.35
N GLU A 63 1.00 -10.45 -1.51
CA GLU A 63 1.96 -11.30 -2.22
C GLU A 63 3.00 -10.45 -2.96
N LEU A 64 2.56 -9.35 -3.60
CA LEU A 64 3.45 -8.38 -4.22
C LEU A 64 4.42 -7.76 -3.20
N ARG A 65 3.94 -7.47 -1.99
CA ARG A 65 4.77 -6.97 -0.89
C ARG A 65 5.82 -7.94 -0.36
N ALA A 66 5.68 -9.23 -0.64
CA ALA A 66 6.72 -10.20 -0.30
C ALA A 66 7.90 -10.18 -1.31
N ASP A 67 7.74 -9.50 -2.45
CA ASP A 67 8.67 -9.47 -3.56
C ASP A 67 9.34 -8.09 -3.66
N HIS A 68 10.34 -7.86 -2.81
CA HIS A 68 10.95 -6.53 -2.66
C HIS A 68 11.70 -6.06 -3.92
N GLU A 69 12.36 -6.98 -4.62
CA GLU A 69 13.10 -6.67 -5.86
C GLU A 69 12.14 -6.21 -6.97
N LEU A 70 10.98 -6.86 -7.08
CA LEU A 70 9.94 -6.44 -8.00
C LEU A 70 9.41 -5.04 -7.63
N LEU A 71 9.16 -4.78 -6.35
CA LEU A 71 8.67 -3.46 -5.91
C LEU A 71 9.67 -2.33 -6.14
N GLU A 72 10.96 -2.57 -5.90
CA GLU A 72 12.03 -1.61 -6.22
C GLU A 72 12.11 -1.33 -7.72
N THR A 73 11.96 -2.38 -8.54
CA THR A 73 11.91 -2.25 -10.01
C THR A 73 10.71 -1.41 -10.43
N ILE A 74 9.51 -1.70 -9.89
CA ILE A 74 8.29 -0.94 -10.18
C ILE A 74 8.46 0.53 -9.79
N ALA A 75 9.00 0.82 -8.60
CA ALA A 75 9.25 2.18 -8.17
C ALA A 75 10.17 2.91 -9.15
N THR A 76 11.28 2.27 -9.55
CA THR A 76 12.27 2.84 -10.47
C THR A 76 11.66 3.19 -11.83
N VAL A 77 10.93 2.26 -12.46
CA VAL A 77 10.35 2.49 -13.80
C VAL A 77 9.20 3.50 -13.77
N LEU A 78 8.47 3.59 -12.66
CA LEU A 78 7.43 4.61 -12.47
C LEU A 78 8.04 6.01 -12.28
N GLU A 79 9.07 6.14 -11.45
CA GLU A 79 9.78 7.41 -11.26
C GLU A 79 10.48 7.89 -12.55
N ALA A 80 10.96 6.96 -13.37
CA ALA A 80 11.54 7.23 -14.68
C ALA A 80 10.49 7.57 -15.76
N GLY A 81 9.20 7.33 -15.50
CA GLY A 81 8.14 7.50 -16.49
C GLY A 81 8.21 6.50 -17.64
N GLU A 82 8.85 5.34 -17.44
CA GLU A 82 8.99 4.28 -18.45
C GLU A 82 7.73 3.41 -18.56
N MET A 83 6.92 3.39 -17.49
CA MET A 83 5.66 2.65 -17.43
C MET A 83 4.51 3.57 -17.04
N PRO A 84 3.33 3.45 -17.69
CA PRO A 84 2.99 2.60 -18.84
C PRO A 84 3.78 2.93 -20.13
N PRO A 85 3.81 2.03 -21.15
CA PRO A 85 4.53 2.29 -22.41
C PRO A 85 3.94 3.49 -23.17
N GLU A 86 4.66 4.01 -24.17
CA GLU A 86 4.29 5.23 -24.91
C GLU A 86 2.90 5.19 -25.57
N GLU A 87 2.43 4.00 -25.95
CA GLU A 87 1.09 3.80 -26.54
C GLU A 87 -0.05 3.89 -25.51
N ALA A 88 0.28 3.93 -24.21
CA ALA A 88 -0.65 4.07 -23.10
C ALA A 88 -0.48 5.42 -22.41
N SER A 89 -1.56 5.93 -21.83
CA SER A 89 -1.52 7.20 -21.08
C SER A 89 -0.72 7.03 -19.79
N GLN A 90 0.24 7.92 -19.57
CA GLN A 90 0.97 8.02 -18.32
C GLN A 90 0.06 8.53 -17.19
N PRO A 91 0.15 7.97 -15.97
CA PRO A 91 -0.53 8.51 -14.81
C PRO A 91 0.01 9.89 -14.43
N GLU A 92 -0.81 10.67 -13.72
CA GLU A 92 -0.40 11.97 -13.18
C GLU A 92 0.79 11.82 -12.23
N ALA A 93 1.73 12.78 -12.28
CA ALA A 93 2.95 12.73 -11.48
C ALA A 93 2.66 12.63 -9.96
N ASP A 94 1.62 13.31 -9.48
CA ASP A 94 1.20 13.22 -8.08
C ASP A 94 0.68 11.83 -7.71
N ALA A 95 0.04 11.12 -8.64
CA ALA A 95 -0.42 9.74 -8.42
C ALA A 95 0.77 8.78 -8.38
N VAL A 96 1.78 8.99 -9.22
CA VAL A 96 3.05 8.25 -9.20
C VAL A 96 3.78 8.46 -7.87
N ALA A 97 3.99 9.71 -7.47
CA ALA A 97 4.65 10.04 -6.21
C ALA A 97 3.92 9.44 -4.99
N GLN A 98 2.59 9.42 -5.02
CA GLN A 98 1.80 8.79 -3.95
C GLN A 98 1.95 7.27 -3.94
N VAL A 99 1.87 6.58 -5.08
CA VAL A 99 1.94 5.12 -5.09
C VAL A 99 3.34 4.63 -4.74
N VAL A 100 4.39 5.33 -5.17
CA VAL A 100 5.79 4.97 -4.84
C VAL A 100 6.02 4.97 -3.33
N GLN A 101 5.35 5.86 -2.57
CA GLN A 101 5.41 5.85 -1.10
C GLN A 101 4.68 4.66 -0.45
N LEU A 102 3.91 3.88 -1.22
CA LEU A 102 3.12 2.74 -0.74
C LEU A 102 3.72 1.37 -1.11
N LEU A 103 4.74 1.37 -1.98
CA LEU A 103 5.55 0.21 -2.36
C LEU A 103 6.56 -0.09 -1.23
#